data_AF-A0A6A7K7I9-F1
#
_entry.id   AF-A0A6A7K7I9-F1
#
_cell.length_a   1.000
_cell.length_b   1.000
_cell.length_c   1.000
_cell.angle_alpha   90.00
_cell.angle_beta   90.00
_cell.angle_gamma   90.00
#
_symmetry.space_group_name_H-M   'P 1'
#
loop_
_entity.id
_entity.type
_entity.pdbx_description
1 polymer ?
#
loop_
_entity_poly.entity_id
_entity_poly.type
_entity_poly.pdbx_seq_one_letter_code
_entity_poly.pdbx_strand_id
1 'polypeptide(L)'
;MSWIDVSIVLIFIGSILSGFRRGLVLTLTSLLSFFASVLVANFFYRDLARYIIERTSLYKNMNSLFSSGMGNSLLGSDTWMSGKVVDNIPSGAQGYITQMVNGNSLNITSGMDDIITTGFIHIISYIVIFMSVRLVLYILARSVDALAKLPVLNFFNKAGGAFIGIIQGVVVNLVVVTIIYTVAMVGSHEGLVNSLNNSVIAPYFYIGYVFY
;
A
#
# COMPACT_ATOMS: atom_id res chain seq x y z
N MET A 1 -8.79 -20.83 13.60
CA MET A 1 -9.31 -19.72 12.76
C MET A 1 -8.91 -18.42 13.42
N SER A 2 -8.16 -17.61 12.69
CA SER A 2 -7.66 -16.31 13.14
C SER A 2 -8.71 -15.21 12.89
N TRP A 3 -8.61 -14.08 13.57
CA TRP A 3 -9.42 -12.89 13.25
C TRP A 3 -9.18 -12.38 11.83
N ILE A 4 -8.04 -12.74 11.22
CA ILE A 4 -7.73 -12.48 9.81
C ILE A 4 -8.63 -13.30 8.87
N ASP A 5 -8.95 -14.54 9.22
CA ASP A 5 -9.88 -15.36 8.41
C ASP A 5 -11.28 -14.70 8.41
N VAL A 6 -11.71 -14.20 9.57
CA VAL A 6 -13.00 -13.51 9.73
C VAL A 6 -13.03 -12.22 8.91
N SER A 7 -11.94 -11.44 8.89
CA SER A 7 -11.88 -10.21 8.11
C SER A 7 -11.92 -10.48 6.60
N ILE A 8 -11.21 -11.52 6.12
CA ILE A 8 -11.24 -11.93 4.71
C ILE A 8 -12.66 -12.30 4.28
N VAL A 9 -13.35 -13.14 5.07
CA VAL A 9 -14.72 -13.56 4.79
C VAL A 9 -15.67 -12.35 4.80
N LEU A 10 -15.50 -11.41 5.73
CA LEU A 10 -16.31 -10.21 5.81
C LEU A 10 -16.11 -9.29 4.59
N ILE A 11 -14.86 -9.10 4.16
CA ILE A 11 -14.53 -8.34 2.94
C ILE A 11 -15.15 -9.02 1.71
N PHE A 12 -15.09 -10.35 1.64
CA PHE A 12 -15.62 -11.12 0.53
C PHE A 12 -17.15 -11.00 0.44
N ILE A 13 -17.85 -11.25 1.54
CA ILE A 13 -19.31 -11.08 1.64
C ILE A 13 -19.70 -9.62 1.35
N GLY A 14 -18.97 -8.66 1.92
CA GLY A 14 -19.17 -7.24 1.68
C GLY A 14 -19.03 -6.87 0.20
N SER A 15 -18.10 -7.49 -0.52
CA SER A 15 -17.87 -7.27 -1.95
C SER A 15 -19.00 -7.85 -2.80
N ILE A 16 -19.51 -9.04 -2.47
CA ILE A 16 -20.68 -9.65 -3.13
C ILE A 16 -21.93 -8.79 -2.91
N LEU A 17 -22.19 -8.37 -1.66
CA LEU A 17 -23.35 -7.54 -1.32
C LEU A 17 -23.27 -6.14 -1.93
N SER A 18 -22.08 -5.54 -1.95
CA SER A 18 -21.81 -4.30 -2.68
C SER A 18 -22.06 -4.50 -4.18
N GLY A 19 -21.62 -5.65 -4.70
CA GLY A 19 -21.81 -6.11 -6.07
C GLY A 19 -23.27 -6.10 -6.49
N PHE A 20 -24.08 -6.83 -5.72
CA PHE A 20 -25.51 -6.96 -5.94
C PHE A 20 -26.26 -5.63 -5.81
N ARG A 21 -25.88 -4.79 -4.83
CA ARG A 21 -26.54 -3.48 -4.61
C ARG A 21 -26.20 -2.45 -5.68
N ARG A 22 -24.98 -2.45 -6.19
CA ARG A 22 -24.51 -1.50 -7.21
C ARG A 22 -24.89 -1.93 -8.63
N GLY A 23 -25.03 -3.23 -8.90
CA GLY A 23 -25.32 -3.76 -10.22
C GLY A 23 -24.05 -3.98 -11.07
N LEU A 24 -24.20 -4.70 -12.18
CA LEU A 24 -23.13 -5.15 -13.08
C LEU A 24 -22.35 -3.97 -13.64
N VAL A 25 -23.04 -2.94 -14.16
CA VAL A 25 -22.36 -1.82 -14.83
C VAL A 25 -21.42 -1.11 -13.85
N LEU A 26 -21.92 -0.67 -12.70
CA LEU A 26 -21.10 0.02 -11.71
C LEU A 26 -20.00 -0.85 -11.12
N THR A 27 -20.24 -2.14 -10.90
CA THR A 27 -19.24 -3.05 -10.32
C THR A 27 -18.13 -3.35 -11.32
N LEU A 28 -18.48 -3.63 -12.57
CA LEU A 28 -17.53 -3.84 -13.65
C LEU A 28 -16.69 -2.59 -13.90
N THR A 29 -17.33 -1.41 -13.96
CA THR A 29 -16.57 -0.16 -14.08
C THR A 29 -15.69 0.09 -12.85
N SER A 30 -16.12 -0.29 -11.64
CA SER A 30 -15.26 -0.15 -10.46
C SER A 30 -14.01 -1.04 -10.53
N LEU A 31 -14.14 -2.25 -11.08
CA LEU A 31 -13.03 -3.17 -11.29
C LEU A 31 -12.09 -2.64 -12.38
N LEU A 32 -12.64 -2.20 -13.51
CA LEU A 32 -11.86 -1.59 -14.60
C LEU A 32 -11.17 -0.30 -14.17
N SER A 33 -11.86 0.54 -13.40
CA SER A 33 -11.31 1.80 -12.87
C SER A 33 -10.14 1.57 -11.94
N PHE A 34 -10.12 0.46 -11.20
CA PHE A 34 -8.99 0.10 -10.35
C PHE A 34 -7.73 -0.11 -11.20
N PHE A 35 -7.80 -0.94 -12.25
CA PHE A 35 -6.65 -1.16 -13.13
C PHE A 35 -6.28 0.10 -13.91
N ALA A 36 -7.27 0.81 -14.46
CA ALA A 36 -7.02 2.06 -15.19
C ALA A 36 -6.33 3.11 -14.30
N SER A 37 -6.80 3.28 -13.05
CA SER A 37 -6.19 4.24 -12.12
C SER A 37 -4.77 3.83 -11.70
N VAL A 38 -4.47 2.54 -11.56
CA VAL A 38 -3.09 2.06 -11.34
C VAL A 38 -2.17 2.43 -12.50
N LEU A 39 -2.63 2.22 -13.74
CA LEU A 39 -1.84 2.54 -14.94
C LEU A 39 -1.59 4.06 -15.06
N VAL A 40 -2.63 4.86 -14.87
CA VAL A 40 -2.51 6.33 -14.93
C VAL A 40 -1.64 6.84 -13.78
N ALA A 41 -1.84 6.34 -12.57
CA ALA A 41 -1.02 6.73 -11.42
C ALA A 41 0.46 6.42 -11.65
N ASN A 42 0.81 5.25 -12.23
CA ASN A 42 2.19 4.89 -12.58
C ASN A 42 2.84 5.87 -13.56
N PHE A 43 2.07 6.52 -14.43
CA PHE A 43 2.61 7.48 -15.38
C PHE A 43 2.81 8.87 -14.73
N PHE A 44 1.80 9.36 -13.99
CA PHE A 44 1.76 10.76 -13.56
C PHE A 44 2.24 11.00 -12.12
N TYR A 45 2.47 9.97 -11.29
CA TYR A 45 2.84 10.19 -9.87
C TYR A 45 4.15 10.98 -9.72
N ARG A 46 5.10 10.83 -10.66
CA ARG A 46 6.36 11.56 -10.63
C ARG A 46 6.18 13.06 -10.89
N ASP A 47 5.31 13.40 -11.85
CA ASP A 47 5.03 14.80 -12.18
C ASP A 47 4.32 15.51 -11.02
N LEU A 48 3.35 14.82 -10.41
CA LEU A 48 2.64 15.36 -9.25
C LEU A 48 3.56 15.45 -8.02
N ALA A 49 4.45 14.48 -7.80
CA ALA A 49 5.44 14.53 -6.72
C ALA A 49 6.37 15.73 -6.87
N ARG A 50 6.89 15.99 -8.08
CA ARG A 50 7.71 17.16 -8.37
C ARG A 50 6.96 18.46 -8.06
N TYR A 51 5.71 18.56 -8.51
CA TYR A 51 4.88 19.73 -8.23
C TYR A 51 4.67 19.97 -6.73
N ILE A 52 4.41 18.90 -5.96
CA ILE A 52 4.26 18.97 -4.51
C ILE A 52 5.55 19.45 -3.85
N ILE A 53 6.71 18.91 -4.23
CA ILE A 53 8.01 19.26 -3.65
C ILE A 53 8.34 20.74 -3.91
N GLU A 54 8.13 21.21 -5.14
CA GLU A 54 8.51 22.57 -5.53
C GLU A 54 7.57 23.65 -4.99
N ARG A 55 6.26 23.36 -4.90
CA ARG A 55 5.25 24.40 -4.65
C ARG A 55 4.55 24.32 -3.31
N THR A 56 4.64 23.20 -2.58
CA THR A 56 3.89 23.03 -1.33
C THR A 56 4.80 22.91 -0.13
N SER A 57 4.31 23.33 1.03
CA SER A 57 5.00 23.16 2.31
C SER A 57 5.02 21.71 2.82
N LEU A 58 4.34 20.78 2.13
CA LEU A 58 4.26 19.37 2.53
C LEU A 58 5.66 18.75 2.66
N TYR A 59 6.56 19.01 1.72
CA TYR A 59 7.94 18.52 1.82
C TYR A 59 8.63 18.98 3.11
N LYS A 60 8.50 20.28 3.46
CA LYS A 60 9.13 20.85 4.65
C LYS A 60 8.54 20.27 5.94
N ASN A 61 7.21 20.12 6.00
CA ASN A 61 6.53 19.54 7.15
C ASN A 61 6.85 18.06 7.33
N MET A 62 6.97 17.32 6.23
CA MET A 62 7.32 15.90 6.28
C MET A 62 8.77 15.72 6.66
N ASN A 63 9.69 16.50 6.07
CA ASN A 63 11.09 16.47 6.44
C ASN A 63 11.26 16.70 7.95
N SER A 64 10.64 17.75 8.51
CA SER A 64 10.73 18.01 9.95
C SER A 64 10.12 16.90 10.82
N LEU A 65 9.04 16.23 10.39
CA LEU A 65 8.46 15.07 11.09
C LEU A 65 9.39 13.84 11.04
N PHE A 66 10.07 13.60 9.91
CA PHE A 66 11.02 12.50 9.79
C PHE A 66 12.29 12.75 10.57
N SER A 67 12.81 13.98 10.57
CA SER A 67 13.97 14.36 11.39
C SER A 67 13.66 14.29 12.91
N SER A 68 12.41 14.54 13.33
CA SER A 68 12.05 14.65 14.75
C SER A 68 11.48 13.38 15.38
N GLY A 69 10.81 12.50 14.61
CA GLY A 69 10.08 11.37 15.16
C GLY A 69 10.54 9.99 14.69
N MET A 70 10.79 9.81 13.39
CA MET A 70 11.05 8.47 12.81
C MET A 70 12.55 8.22 12.56
N GLY A 71 13.31 9.27 12.22
CA GLY A 71 14.76 9.23 12.06
C GLY A 71 15.45 8.81 13.35
N ASN A 72 15.08 9.35 14.51
CA ASN A 72 15.69 8.92 15.77
C ASN A 72 15.27 7.51 16.24
N SER A 73 14.09 7.00 15.89
CA SER A 73 13.68 5.64 16.31
C SER A 73 14.15 4.52 15.37
N LEU A 74 14.34 4.81 14.06
CA LEU A 74 14.89 3.85 13.09
C LEU A 74 16.40 4.03 12.83
N LEU A 75 16.94 5.24 12.98
CA LEU A 75 18.35 5.59 12.74
C LEU A 75 19.09 6.05 14.00
N GLY A 76 18.38 6.46 15.05
CA GLY A 76 18.94 6.92 16.33
C GLY A 76 18.93 5.85 17.43
N SER A 77 18.79 4.56 17.11
CA SER A 77 19.22 3.55 18.07
C SER A 77 20.73 3.67 18.22
N ASP A 78 21.19 3.92 19.45
CA ASP A 78 22.59 3.97 19.87
C ASP A 78 23.42 2.77 19.37
N THR A 79 22.76 1.70 18.91
CA THR A 79 23.32 0.58 18.16
C THR A 79 24.32 1.00 17.07
N TRP A 80 24.03 2.02 16.26
CA TRP A 80 24.89 2.44 15.14
C TRP A 80 26.04 3.36 15.55
N MET A 81 25.86 4.16 16.61
CA MET A 81 26.82 5.19 17.05
C MET A 81 27.70 4.74 18.22
N SER A 82 27.29 3.74 19.00
CA SER A 82 28.03 3.26 20.18
C SER A 82 29.12 2.23 19.85
N GLY A 83 29.47 2.02 18.57
CA GLY A 83 30.50 1.06 18.16
C GLY A 83 30.12 -0.42 18.32
N LYS A 84 28.94 -0.75 18.88
CA LYS A 84 28.47 -2.14 19.06
C LYS A 84 28.08 -2.86 17.76
N VAL A 85 28.03 -2.18 16.61
CA VAL A 85 27.92 -2.84 15.30
C VAL A 85 29.21 -3.58 14.96
N VAL A 86 30.39 -3.04 15.34
CA VAL A 86 31.70 -3.61 14.98
C VAL A 86 31.94 -4.96 15.66
N ASP A 87 31.41 -5.14 16.87
CA ASP A 87 31.53 -6.39 17.64
C ASP A 87 30.77 -7.57 17.01
N ASN A 88 29.76 -7.31 16.18
CA ASN A 88 29.00 -8.32 15.46
C ASN A 88 29.32 -8.38 13.95
N ILE A 89 30.31 -7.60 13.48
CA ILE A 89 30.77 -7.64 12.09
C ILE A 89 31.94 -8.65 11.99
N PRO A 90 31.89 -9.61 11.05
CA PRO A 90 32.99 -10.54 10.80
C PRO A 90 34.32 -9.79 10.58
N SER A 91 35.39 -10.26 11.21
CA SER A 91 36.70 -9.58 11.28
C SER A 91 37.26 -9.12 9.93
N GLY A 92 36.91 -9.78 8.83
CA GLY A 92 37.30 -9.38 7.47
C GLY A 92 36.69 -8.06 6.98
N ALA A 93 35.56 -7.63 7.54
CA ALA A 93 34.86 -6.40 7.15
C ALA A 93 35.10 -5.23 8.14
N GLN A 94 35.67 -5.51 9.32
CA GLN A 94 35.87 -4.51 10.37
C GLN A 94 36.78 -3.35 9.90
N GLY A 95 37.83 -3.64 9.15
CA GLY A 95 38.75 -2.61 8.64
C GLY A 95 38.10 -1.63 7.64
N TYR A 96 37.22 -2.14 6.78
CA TYR A 96 36.50 -1.32 5.80
C TYR A 96 35.44 -0.43 6.48
N ILE A 97 34.68 -1.00 7.42
CA ILE A 97 33.65 -0.29 8.17
C ILE A 97 34.28 0.80 9.07
N THR A 98 35.38 0.48 9.75
CA THR A 98 36.09 1.44 10.63
C THR A 98 36.69 2.61 9.84
N GLN A 99 37.20 2.36 8.63
CA GLN A 99 37.69 3.42 7.74
C GLN A 99 36.55 4.28 7.17
N MET A 100 35.38 3.69 6.94
CA MET A 100 34.20 4.42 6.46
C MET A 100 33.60 5.33 7.55
N VAL A 101 33.63 4.90 8.81
CA VAL A 101 33.12 5.65 9.97
C VAL A 101 34.09 6.74 10.44
N ASN A 102 35.40 6.49 10.40
CA ASN A 102 36.40 7.45 10.90
C ASN A 102 37.01 8.36 9.81
N GLY A 103 36.97 7.95 8.54
CA GLY A 103 37.69 8.61 7.44
C GLY A 103 36.93 9.70 6.71
N ASN A 104 35.59 9.69 6.77
CA ASN A 104 34.75 10.76 6.27
C ASN A 104 33.73 11.12 7.35
N SER A 105 33.54 12.41 7.57
CA SER A 105 32.28 12.96 8.06
C SER A 105 31.17 12.66 7.05
N LEU A 106 30.80 11.38 6.90
CA LEU A 106 29.56 10.99 6.27
C LEU A 106 28.47 11.44 7.23
N ASN A 107 27.88 12.60 6.94
CA ASN A 107 26.57 12.96 7.46
C ASN A 107 25.56 11.94 6.90
N ILE A 108 25.53 10.73 7.46
CA ILE A 108 24.58 9.65 7.12
C ILE A 108 23.14 10.14 7.34
N THR A 109 22.94 11.17 8.16
CA THR A 109 21.67 11.84 8.41
C THR A 109 21.18 12.72 7.26
N SER A 110 22.03 13.55 6.63
CA SER A 110 21.54 14.58 5.70
C SER A 110 21.13 14.05 4.32
N GLY A 111 21.64 12.90 3.89
CA GLY A 111 21.29 12.30 2.58
C GLY A 111 20.11 11.33 2.63
N MET A 112 19.91 10.64 3.77
CA MET A 112 18.84 9.65 3.91
C MET A 112 17.46 10.29 4.16
N ASP A 113 17.43 11.42 4.88
CA ASP A 113 16.19 12.15 5.16
C ASP A 113 15.51 12.66 3.89
N ASP A 114 16.30 13.10 2.90
CA ASP A 114 15.79 13.57 1.61
C ASP A 114 15.24 12.42 0.76
N ILE A 115 15.93 11.27 0.74
CA ILE A 115 15.47 10.07 0.02
C ILE A 115 14.16 9.55 0.62
N ILE A 116 14.07 9.49 1.96
CA ILE A 116 12.86 9.04 2.66
C ILE A 116 11.72 10.01 2.41
N THR A 117 11.93 11.31 2.65
CA THR A 117 10.90 12.35 2.46
C THR A 117 10.38 12.35 1.01
N THR A 118 11.30 12.27 0.04
CA THR A 118 10.97 12.19 -1.38
C THR A 118 10.19 10.91 -1.68
N GLY A 119 10.57 9.76 -1.13
CA GLY A 119 9.85 8.49 -1.28
C GLY A 119 8.41 8.56 -0.78
N PHE A 120 8.19 9.15 0.40
CA PHE A 120 6.85 9.36 0.93
C PHE A 120 6.00 10.28 0.06
N ILE A 121 6.57 11.35 -0.49
CA ILE A 121 5.84 12.24 -1.41
C ILE A 121 5.44 11.50 -2.68
N HIS A 122 6.29 10.62 -3.23
CA HIS A 122 5.91 9.79 -4.36
C HIS A 122 4.73 8.87 -4.02
N ILE A 123 4.71 8.25 -2.83
CA ILE A 123 3.60 7.41 -2.36
C ILE A 123 2.31 8.23 -2.24
N ILE A 124 2.35 9.40 -1.59
CA ILE A 124 1.20 10.29 -1.46
C ILE A 124 0.70 10.71 -2.84
N SER A 125 1.62 11.08 -3.73
CA SER A 125 1.29 11.51 -5.10
C SER A 125 0.59 10.40 -5.87
N TYR A 126 1.10 9.17 -5.76
CA TYR A 126 0.49 8.01 -6.35
C TYR A 126 -0.94 7.80 -5.84
N ILE A 127 -1.15 7.87 -4.52
CA ILE A 127 -2.46 7.71 -3.88
C ILE A 127 -3.44 8.80 -4.35
N VAL A 128 -2.99 10.05 -4.42
CA VAL A 128 -3.82 11.19 -4.85
C VAL A 128 -4.28 11.02 -6.29
N ILE A 129 -3.38 10.66 -7.21
CA ILE A 129 -3.74 10.45 -8.62
C ILE A 129 -4.66 9.24 -8.76
N PHE A 130 -4.31 8.13 -8.11
CA PHE A 130 -5.13 6.93 -8.09
C PHE A 130 -6.56 7.24 -7.64
N MET A 131 -6.72 7.93 -6.51
CA MET A 131 -8.02 8.36 -5.97
C MET A 131 -8.76 9.29 -6.94
N SER A 132 -8.05 10.27 -7.52
CA SER A 132 -8.66 11.26 -8.43
C SER A 132 -9.20 10.60 -9.69
N VAL A 133 -8.39 9.77 -10.37
CA VAL A 133 -8.79 9.04 -11.58
C VAL A 133 -9.95 8.11 -11.26
N ARG A 134 -9.87 7.38 -10.15
CA ARG A 134 -10.92 6.47 -9.72
C ARG A 134 -12.24 7.20 -9.45
N LEU A 135 -12.17 8.38 -8.83
CA LEU A 135 -13.34 9.23 -8.58
C LEU A 135 -13.98 9.69 -9.90
N VAL A 136 -13.19 10.20 -10.85
CA VAL A 136 -13.70 10.64 -12.16
C VAL A 136 -14.37 9.49 -12.91
N LEU A 137 -13.72 8.32 -13.01
CA LEU A 137 -14.28 7.15 -13.67
C LEU A 137 -15.57 6.66 -13.00
N TYR A 138 -15.64 6.70 -11.66
CA TYR A 138 -16.84 6.34 -10.92
C TYR A 138 -18.02 7.28 -11.24
N ILE A 139 -17.76 8.59 -11.32
CA ILE A 139 -18.80 9.58 -11.67
C ILE A 139 -19.32 9.32 -13.09
N LEU A 140 -18.41 9.08 -14.05
CA LEU A 140 -18.79 8.76 -15.44
C LEU A 140 -19.63 7.47 -15.53
N ALA A 141 -19.23 6.43 -14.79
CA ALA A 141 -19.95 5.16 -14.75
C ALA A 141 -21.40 5.31 -14.25
N ARG A 142 -21.59 6.18 -13.25
CA ARG A 142 -22.90 6.42 -12.63
C ARG A 142 -23.90 7.02 -13.60
N SER A 143 -23.45 7.85 -14.54
CA SER A 143 -24.31 8.40 -15.59
C SER A 143 -24.81 7.32 -16.54
N VAL A 144 -24.00 6.30 -16.83
CA VAL A 144 -24.36 5.19 -17.74
C VAL A 144 -25.27 4.16 -17.05
N ASP A 145 -25.05 3.90 -15.76
CA ASP A 145 -25.84 2.92 -14.98
C ASP A 145 -27.33 3.27 -14.89
N ALA A 146 -27.70 4.55 -15.02
CA ALA A 146 -29.09 4.98 -15.07
C ALA A 146 -29.90 4.27 -16.19
N LEU A 147 -29.24 3.94 -17.31
CA LEU A 147 -29.86 3.29 -18.47
C LEU A 147 -30.07 1.77 -18.26
N ALA A 148 -29.30 1.14 -17.37
CA ALA A 148 -29.31 -0.31 -17.16
C ALA A 148 -30.44 -0.81 -16.23
N LYS A 149 -31.28 0.08 -15.70
CA LYS A 149 -32.28 -0.23 -14.65
C LYS A 149 -33.66 -0.67 -15.17
N LEU A 150 -33.79 -1.07 -16.43
CA LEU A 150 -35.05 -1.56 -17.00
C LEU A 150 -35.55 -2.85 -16.31
N PRO A 151 -36.87 -3.10 -16.18
CA PRO A 151 -37.46 -4.07 -15.25
C PRO A 151 -36.96 -5.52 -15.40
N VAL A 152 -36.79 -6.02 -16.63
CA VAL A 152 -36.23 -7.36 -16.89
C VAL A 152 -34.69 -7.36 -16.78
N LEU A 153 -34.07 -6.24 -17.15
CA LEU A 153 -32.62 -6.05 -17.12
C LEU A 153 -32.08 -5.90 -15.69
N ASN A 154 -32.91 -5.45 -14.74
CA ASN A 154 -32.52 -5.17 -13.36
C ASN A 154 -32.14 -6.45 -12.58
N PHE A 155 -32.78 -7.59 -12.84
CA PHE A 155 -32.38 -8.87 -12.23
C PHE A 155 -30.99 -9.30 -12.70
N PHE A 156 -30.76 -9.29 -14.02
CA PHE A 156 -29.45 -9.60 -14.61
C PHE A 156 -28.37 -8.58 -14.21
N ASN A 157 -28.73 -7.31 -14.07
CA ASN A 157 -27.83 -6.27 -13.59
C ASN A 157 -27.37 -6.57 -12.16
N LYS A 158 -28.28 -6.89 -11.24
CA LYS A 158 -27.91 -7.21 -9.85
C LYS A 158 -27.17 -8.55 -9.73
N ALA A 159 -27.64 -9.60 -10.41
CA ALA A 159 -27.00 -10.91 -10.39
C ALA A 159 -25.58 -10.87 -11.00
N GLY A 160 -25.43 -10.20 -12.14
CA GLY A 160 -24.14 -9.94 -12.76
C GLY A 160 -23.23 -9.07 -11.87
N GLY A 161 -23.80 -8.09 -11.17
CA GLY A 161 -23.08 -7.31 -10.18
C GLY A 161 -22.56 -8.14 -9.01
N ALA A 162 -23.33 -9.12 -8.53
CA ALA A 162 -22.86 -10.06 -7.52
C ALA A 162 -21.70 -10.92 -8.02
N PHE A 163 -21.79 -11.42 -9.26
CA PHE A 163 -20.72 -12.21 -9.88
C PHE A 163 -19.41 -11.41 -10.03
N ILE A 164 -19.49 -10.18 -10.55
CA ILE A 164 -18.33 -9.28 -10.59
C ILE A 164 -17.84 -8.93 -9.18
N GLY A 165 -18.76 -8.80 -8.21
CA GLY A 165 -18.45 -8.57 -6.80
C GLY A 165 -17.61 -9.70 -6.17
N ILE A 166 -17.77 -10.95 -6.60
CA ILE A 166 -16.91 -12.07 -6.20
C ILE A 166 -15.47 -11.82 -6.67
N ILE A 167 -15.29 -11.54 -7.97
CA ILE A 167 -13.97 -11.26 -8.56
C ILE A 167 -13.32 -10.06 -7.88
N GLN A 168 -14.09 -8.99 -7.67
CA GLN A 168 -13.63 -7.80 -6.96
C GLN A 168 -13.22 -8.13 -5.51
N GLY A 169 -13.99 -8.97 -4.82
CA GLY A 169 -13.66 -9.43 -3.46
C GLY A 169 -12.36 -10.21 -3.40
N VAL A 170 -12.04 -11.02 -4.42
CA VAL A 170 -10.73 -11.68 -4.54
C VAL A 170 -9.63 -10.64 -4.69
N VAL A 171 -9.76 -9.70 -5.63
CA VAL A 171 -8.75 -8.65 -5.89
C VAL A 171 -8.51 -7.79 -4.65
N VAL A 172 -9.56 -7.38 -3.94
CA VAL A 172 -9.42 -6.57 -2.71
C VAL A 172 -8.73 -7.36 -1.61
N ASN A 173 -9.10 -8.63 -1.40
CA ASN A 173 -8.42 -9.47 -0.40
C ASN A 173 -6.95 -9.70 -0.74
N LEU A 174 -6.59 -9.89 -2.02
CA LEU A 174 -5.18 -10.00 -2.44
C LEU A 174 -4.37 -8.77 -2.00
N VAL A 175 -4.90 -7.56 -2.23
CA VAL A 175 -4.21 -6.31 -1.84
C VAL A 175 -4.14 -6.17 -0.33
N VAL A 176 -5.26 -6.36 0.39
CA VAL A 176 -5.33 -6.17 1.85
C VAL A 176 -4.43 -7.16 2.58
N VAL A 177 -4.50 -8.44 2.24
CA VAL A 177 -3.69 -9.48 2.88
C VAL A 177 -2.20 -9.25 2.60
N THR A 178 -1.85 -8.86 1.38
CA THR A 178 -0.45 -8.50 1.05
C THR A 178 0.06 -7.36 1.93
N ILE A 179 -0.74 -6.31 2.15
CA ILE A 179 -0.37 -5.21 3.05
C ILE A 179 -0.20 -5.71 4.49
N ILE A 180 -1.09 -6.57 4.98
CA ILE A 180 -0.99 -7.13 6.35
C ILE A 180 0.31 -7.93 6.52
N TYR A 181 0.69 -8.77 5.54
CA TYR A 181 1.96 -9.49 5.55
C TYR A 181 3.17 -8.53 5.54
N THR A 182 3.15 -7.49 4.70
CA THR A 182 4.22 -6.48 4.68
C THR A 182 4.37 -5.77 6.03
N VAL A 183 3.26 -5.37 6.65
CA VAL A 183 3.27 -4.74 7.97
C VAL A 183 3.78 -5.71 9.05
N ALA A 184 3.40 -6.98 8.99
CA ALA A 184 3.88 -7.99 9.93
C ALA A 184 5.41 -8.21 9.82
N MET A 185 5.95 -8.19 8.60
CA MET A 185 7.40 -8.30 8.35
C MET A 185 8.18 -7.08 8.85
N VAL A 186 7.66 -5.87 8.63
CA VAL A 186 8.35 -4.62 9.00
C VAL A 186 8.22 -4.30 10.50
N GLY A 187 7.06 -4.59 11.10
CA GLY A 187 6.73 -4.18 12.46
C GLY A 187 7.00 -5.21 13.55
N SER A 188 7.42 -6.43 13.20
CA SER A 188 7.72 -7.55 14.12
C SER A 188 6.71 -7.74 15.25
N HIS A 189 5.43 -7.50 15.00
CA HIS A 189 4.41 -7.54 16.04
C HIS A 189 3.95 -8.98 16.27
N GLU A 190 4.36 -9.59 17.39
CA GLU A 190 4.09 -11.01 17.70
C GLU A 190 2.61 -11.39 17.57
N GLY A 191 1.70 -10.50 17.97
CA GLY A 191 0.27 -10.71 17.83
C GLY A 191 -0.21 -10.82 16.37
N LEU A 192 0.31 -9.99 15.47
CA LEU A 192 -0.01 -10.04 14.03
C LEU A 192 0.58 -11.28 13.38
N VAL A 193 1.83 -11.61 13.71
CA VAL A 193 2.54 -12.79 13.18
C VAL A 193 1.83 -14.08 13.60
N ASN A 194 1.50 -14.23 14.89
CA ASN A 194 0.75 -15.40 15.38
C ASN A 194 -0.65 -15.50 14.74
N SER A 195 -1.28 -14.36 14.46
CA SER A 195 -2.58 -14.33 13.80
C SER A 195 -2.50 -14.74 12.33
N LEU A 196 -1.41 -14.40 11.63
CA LEU A 196 -1.16 -14.86 10.26
C LEU A 196 -0.84 -16.35 10.21
N ASN A 197 0.00 -16.84 11.13
CA ASN A 197 0.40 -18.25 11.17
C ASN A 197 -0.77 -19.19 11.50
N ASN A 198 -1.72 -18.74 12.32
CA ASN A 198 -2.94 -19.50 12.67
C ASN A 198 -4.09 -19.30 11.67
N SER A 199 -3.89 -18.51 10.61
CA SER A 199 -4.90 -18.27 9.58
C SER A 199 -4.91 -19.40 8.57
N VAL A 200 -6.11 -19.91 8.27
CA VAL A 200 -6.29 -20.96 7.26
C VAL A 200 -6.39 -20.35 5.86
N ILE A 201 -6.93 -19.14 5.74
CA ILE A 201 -7.31 -18.53 4.46
C ILE A 201 -6.24 -17.55 3.97
N ALA A 202 -5.59 -16.79 4.86
CA ALA A 202 -4.64 -15.74 4.49
C ALA A 202 -3.49 -16.18 3.57
N PRO A 203 -2.89 -17.38 3.73
CA PRO A 203 -1.80 -17.81 2.85
C PRO A 203 -2.19 -17.85 1.36
N TYR A 204 -3.45 -18.17 1.04
CA TYR A 204 -3.93 -18.23 -0.35
C TYR A 204 -4.09 -16.86 -1.02
N PHE A 205 -4.17 -15.79 -0.23
CA PHE A 205 -4.31 -14.42 -0.73
C PHE A 205 -2.99 -13.63 -0.67
N TYR A 206 -1.90 -14.25 -0.22
CA TYR A 206 -0.60 -13.62 -0.22
C TYR A 206 0.08 -13.73 -1.59
N ILE A 207 0.26 -12.59 -2.25
CA ILE A 207 0.86 -12.51 -3.59
C ILE A 207 2.35 -12.92 -3.62
N GLY A 208 3.07 -12.85 -2.50
CA GLY A 208 4.49 -13.24 -2.47
C GLY A 208 4.75 -14.71 -2.83
N TYR A 209 3.78 -15.60 -2.63
CA TYR A 209 3.86 -16.99 -3.11
C TYR A 209 3.62 -17.14 -4.62
N VAL A 210 2.99 -16.16 -5.28
CA VAL A 210 2.69 -16.20 -6.73
C VAL A 210 3.91 -15.81 -7.57
N PHE A 211 4.89 -15.13 -6.96
CA PHE A 211 6.13 -14.70 -7.59
C PHE A 211 7.34 -15.56 -7.21
N TYR A 212 7.11 -16.71 -6.55
CA TYR A 212 8.13 -17.74 -6.24
C TYR A 212 7.85 -19.03 -7.01
#